data_AF-F0RW83-F1
#
_entry.id   AF-F0RW83-F1
#
_cell.length_a   1.000
_cell.length_b   1.000
_cell.length_c   1.000
_cell.angle_alpha   90.00
_cell.angle_beta   90.00
_cell.angle_gamma   90.00
#
_symmetry.space_group_name_H-M   'P 1'
#
loop_
_entity.id
_entity.type
_entity.pdbx_description
1 polymer ?
#
loop_
_entity_poly.entity_id
_entity_poly.type
_entity_poly.pdbx_seq_one_letter_code
_entity_poly.pdbx_strand_id
1 'polypeptide(L)'
;MNTHPEKERVQKTTLVYLVVMALIIVLILIAIPNPTFKAIASILVVLVCAIAIISQWMLLGKKPQEDPEPIRKAQEAEQQDTERVSTQTGAPCEVSGQYHCSEHPERKVSMEEGKRFPPCRGDNKGHSAIWMLEA
;
A
#
# COMPACT_ATOMS: atom_id res chain seq x y z
N MET A 1 -3.19 -9.52 6.46
CA MET A 1 -3.76 -10.88 6.34
C MET A 1 -5.10 -10.77 5.61
N ASN A 2 -5.15 -11.05 4.30
CA ASN A 2 -6.36 -11.19 3.46
C ASN A 2 -6.00 -11.73 2.06
N THR A 3 -5.25 -12.83 1.99
CA THR A 3 -4.73 -13.38 0.72
C THR A 3 -5.70 -14.36 0.02
N HIS A 4 -6.85 -14.64 0.62
CA HIS A 4 -7.78 -15.66 0.12
C HIS A 4 -8.64 -15.22 -1.08
N PRO A 5 -9.29 -14.03 -1.09
CA PRO A 5 -10.17 -13.65 -2.19
C PRO A 5 -9.41 -13.29 -3.46
N GLU A 6 -8.18 -12.79 -3.33
CA GLU A 6 -7.33 -12.44 -4.47
C GLU A 6 -6.83 -13.68 -5.22
N LYS A 7 -6.40 -14.72 -4.48
CA LYS A 7 -6.01 -16.00 -5.07
C LYS A 7 -7.16 -16.67 -5.81
N GLU A 8 -8.38 -16.61 -5.26
CA GLU A 8 -9.56 -17.22 -5.89
C GLU A 8 -9.93 -16.53 -7.21
N ARG A 9 -9.84 -15.19 -7.26
CA ARG A 9 -10.09 -14.43 -8.50
C ARG A 9 -9.04 -14.77 -9.55
N VAL A 10 -7.76 -14.72 -9.23
CA VAL A 10 -6.67 -15.05 -10.16
C VAL A 10 -6.76 -16.49 -10.66
N GLN A 11 -7.12 -17.43 -9.78
CA GLN A 11 -7.32 -18.83 -10.16
C GLN A 11 -8.49 -18.98 -11.14
N LYS A 12 -9.61 -18.27 -10.93
CA LYS A 12 -10.75 -18.26 -11.85
C LYS A 12 -10.37 -17.65 -13.21
N THR A 13 -9.66 -16.53 -13.25
CA THR A 13 -9.21 -15.93 -14.52
C THR A 13 -8.21 -16.83 -15.25
N THR A 14 -7.30 -17.47 -14.52
CA THR A 14 -6.32 -18.42 -15.07
C THR A 14 -7.02 -19.66 -15.62
N LEU A 15 -8.00 -20.20 -14.90
CA LEU A 15 -8.81 -21.34 -15.35
C LEU A 15 -9.58 -21.00 -16.62
N VAL A 16 -10.27 -19.85 -16.65
CA VAL A 16 -11.02 -19.39 -17.84
C VAL A 16 -10.08 -19.21 -19.03
N TYR A 17 -8.91 -18.61 -18.82
CA TYR A 17 -7.90 -18.44 -19.87
C TYR A 17 -7.40 -19.79 -20.41
N LEU A 18 -7.11 -20.76 -19.53
CA LEU A 18 -6.70 -22.10 -19.96
C LEU A 18 -7.78 -22.81 -20.78
N VAL A 19 -9.05 -22.66 -20.41
CA VAL A 19 -10.18 -23.22 -21.16
C VAL A 19 -10.32 -22.58 -22.54
N VAL A 20 -10.20 -21.25 -22.63
CA VAL A 20 -10.22 -20.52 -23.91
C VAL A 20 -9.05 -20.93 -24.80
N MET A 21 -7.87 -21.10 -24.22
CA MET A 21 -6.68 -21.57 -24.92
C MET A 21 -6.81 -22.97 -25.49
N ALA A 22 -7.36 -23.89 -24.70
CA ALA A 22 -7.65 -25.25 -25.17
C ALA A 22 -8.65 -25.24 -26.33
N LEU A 23 -9.69 -24.40 -26.27
CA LEU A 23 -10.67 -24.24 -27.36
C LEU A 23 -10.02 -23.72 -28.65
N ILE A 24 -9.16 -22.70 -28.58
CA ILE A 24 -8.46 -22.15 -29.74
C ILE A 24 -7.56 -23.22 -30.38
N ILE A 25 -6.82 -23.98 -29.57
CA ILE A 25 -5.98 -25.07 -30.06
C ILE A 25 -6.85 -26.11 -30.77
N VAL A 26 -7.95 -26.55 -30.16
CA VAL A 26 -8.89 -27.51 -30.77
C VAL A 26 -9.44 -27.00 -32.10
N LEU A 27 -9.82 -25.72 -32.20
CA LEU A 27 -10.31 -25.12 -33.45
C LEU A 27 -9.23 -25.13 -34.54
N ILE A 28 -7.97 -24.84 -34.21
CA ILE A 28 -6.84 -24.92 -35.16
C ILE A 28 -6.61 -26.36 -35.61
N LEU A 29 -6.72 -27.33 -34.71
CA LEU A 29 -6.57 -28.75 -35.04
C LEU A 29 -7.67 -29.25 -36.00
N ILE A 30 -8.87 -28.66 -35.95
CA ILE A 30 -10.00 -28.99 -36.84
C ILE A 30 -9.90 -28.23 -38.17
N ALA A 31 -9.52 -26.95 -38.14
CA ALA A 31 -9.52 -26.09 -39.33
C ALA A 31 -8.38 -26.38 -40.32
N ILE A 32 -7.25 -26.95 -39.84
CA ILE A 32 -6.08 -27.19 -40.68
C ILE A 32 -5.89 -28.70 -40.91
N PRO A 33 -6.16 -29.22 -42.13
CA PRO A 33 -5.96 -30.64 -42.45
C PRO A 33 -4.48 -31.01 -42.65
N ASN A 34 -3.61 -30.03 -42.90
CA ASN A 34 -2.19 -30.26 -43.14
C ASN A 34 -1.39 -30.39 -41.83
N PRO A 35 -0.67 -31.50 -41.60
CA PRO A 35 -0.02 -31.79 -40.31
C PRO A 35 1.12 -30.82 -39.98
N THR A 36 1.85 -30.35 -40.99
CA THR A 36 2.93 -29.36 -40.83
C THR A 36 2.40 -27.99 -40.41
N PHE A 37 1.38 -27.47 -41.11
CA PHE A 37 0.74 -26.20 -40.73
C PHE A 37 0.06 -26.26 -39.37
N LYS A 38 -0.55 -27.41 -39.03
CA LYS A 38 -1.17 -27.67 -37.74
C LYS A 38 -0.16 -27.61 -36.59
N ALA A 39 1.02 -28.19 -36.77
CA ALA A 39 2.12 -28.10 -35.81
C ALA A 39 2.63 -26.66 -35.67
N ILE A 40 2.91 -25.97 -36.78
CA ILE A 40 3.40 -24.58 -36.77
C ILE A 40 2.41 -23.64 -36.08
N ALA A 41 1.11 -23.73 -36.41
CA ALA A 41 0.07 -22.91 -35.80
C ALA A 41 -0.07 -23.19 -34.29
N SER A 42 0.01 -24.46 -33.88
CA SER A 42 -0.02 -24.81 -32.45
C SER A 42 1.18 -24.26 -31.68
N ILE A 43 2.39 -24.31 -32.26
CA ILE A 43 3.61 -23.80 -31.65
C ILE A 43 3.52 -22.28 -31.48
N LEU A 44 3.04 -21.55 -32.49
CA LEU A 44 2.86 -20.10 -32.40
C LEU A 44 1.87 -19.71 -31.29
N VAL A 45 0.76 -20.42 -31.17
CA VAL A 45 -0.24 -20.17 -30.12
C VAL A 45 0.33 -20.45 -28.72
N VAL A 46 1.05 -21.57 -28.55
CA VAL A 46 1.73 -21.89 -27.28
C VAL A 46 2.79 -20.84 -26.95
N LEU A 47 3.55 -20.35 -27.95
CA LEU A 47 4.57 -19.32 -27.76
C LEU A 47 3.97 -17.99 -27.30
N VAL A 48 2.91 -17.51 -27.95
CA VAL A 48 2.20 -16.28 -27.58
C VAL A 48 1.67 -16.38 -26.14
N CYS A 49 1.19 -17.55 -25.74
CA CYS A 49 0.63 -17.76 -24.41
C CYS A 49 1.69 -17.94 -23.34
N ALA A 50 2.81 -18.59 -23.64
CA ALA A 50 3.96 -18.61 -22.76
C ALA A 50 4.46 -17.18 -22.50
N ILE A 51 4.54 -16.34 -23.54
CA ILE A 51 4.92 -14.93 -23.41
C ILE A 51 3.87 -14.17 -22.58
N ALA A 52 2.57 -14.39 -22.79
CA ALA A 52 1.52 -13.76 -21.99
C ALA A 52 1.62 -14.16 -20.51
N ILE A 53 1.84 -15.45 -20.21
CA ILE A 53 2.02 -15.94 -18.83
C ILE A 53 3.27 -15.32 -18.19
N ILE A 54 4.40 -15.30 -18.90
CA ILE A 54 5.65 -14.69 -18.42
C ILE A 54 5.45 -13.20 -18.20
N SER A 55 4.77 -12.51 -19.11
CA SER A 55 4.45 -11.08 -18.96
C SER A 55 3.57 -10.84 -17.75
N GLN A 56 2.54 -11.68 -17.52
CA GLN A 56 1.65 -11.58 -16.38
C GLN A 56 2.39 -11.87 -15.07
N TRP A 57 3.34 -12.80 -15.06
CA TRP A 57 4.24 -13.03 -13.92
C TRP A 57 5.19 -11.86 -13.68
N MET A 58 5.76 -11.29 -14.74
CA MET A 58 6.61 -10.10 -14.66
C MET A 58 5.83 -8.87 -14.20
N LEU A 59 4.55 -8.75 -14.59
CA LEU A 59 3.61 -7.70 -14.18
C LEU A 59 2.98 -7.96 -12.81
N LEU A 60 2.98 -9.19 -12.29
CA LEU A 60 2.62 -9.50 -10.89
C LEU A 60 3.82 -9.33 -9.96
N GLY A 61 5.03 -9.65 -10.42
CA GLY A 61 6.29 -9.45 -9.68
C GLY A 61 6.73 -7.98 -9.66
N LYS A 62 6.47 -7.25 -10.74
CA LYS A 62 6.39 -5.79 -10.71
C LYS A 62 5.09 -5.47 -10.00
N LYS A 63 5.14 -5.40 -8.66
CA LYS A 63 4.01 -5.00 -7.78
C LYS A 63 3.06 -4.10 -8.57
N PRO A 64 1.74 -4.39 -8.59
CA PRO A 64 0.78 -3.42 -9.07
C PRO A 64 1.20 -2.09 -8.49
N GLN A 65 1.59 -1.17 -9.36
CA GLN A 65 1.64 0.22 -8.97
C GLN A 65 0.18 0.48 -8.66
N GLU A 66 -0.17 0.32 -7.39
CA GLU A 66 -1.39 0.90 -6.84
C GLU A 66 -1.42 2.29 -7.44
N ASP A 67 -2.46 2.56 -8.24
CA ASP A 67 -2.80 3.92 -8.62
C ASP A 67 -2.57 4.78 -7.38
N PRO A 68 -1.84 5.89 -7.46
CA PRO A 68 -1.42 6.60 -6.26
C PRO A 68 -2.59 7.18 -5.45
N GLU A 69 -3.84 6.99 -5.84
CA GLU A 69 -4.98 7.64 -5.20
C GLU A 69 -5.37 7.09 -3.80
N PRO A 70 -5.41 5.76 -3.53
CA PRO A 70 -5.71 5.25 -2.20
C PRO A 70 -4.46 5.27 -1.29
N ILE A 71 -3.26 4.97 -1.81
CA ILE A 71 -2.04 5.06 -1.01
C ILE A 71 -1.73 6.52 -0.68
N ARG A 72 -1.84 7.48 -1.60
CA ARG A 72 -1.50 8.88 -1.27
C ARG A 72 -2.47 9.47 -0.26
N LYS A 73 -3.74 9.03 -0.21
CA LYS A 73 -4.68 9.40 0.86
C LYS A 73 -4.35 8.73 2.20
N ALA A 74 -3.91 7.48 2.20
CA ALA A 74 -3.48 6.79 3.42
C ALA A 74 -2.10 7.25 3.92
N GLN A 75 -1.19 7.59 3.01
CA GLN A 75 0.13 8.15 3.30
C GLN A 75 0.03 9.63 3.67
N GLU A 76 -0.87 10.43 3.09
CA GLU A 76 -1.16 11.77 3.64
C GLU A 76 -1.77 11.65 5.04
N ALA A 77 -2.61 10.65 5.32
CA ALA A 77 -3.15 10.42 6.66
C ALA A 77 -2.12 9.89 7.67
N GLU A 78 -1.17 9.05 7.26
CA GLU A 78 -0.11 8.49 8.13
C GLU A 78 1.10 9.43 8.26
N GLN A 79 1.41 10.21 7.22
CA GLN A 79 2.47 11.24 7.25
C GLN A 79 1.99 12.54 7.90
N GLN A 80 0.68 12.83 7.94
CA GLN A 80 0.15 13.90 8.81
C GLN A 80 0.18 13.52 10.29
N ASP A 81 0.24 12.24 10.64
CA ASP A 81 0.33 11.81 12.05
C ASP A 81 1.78 11.76 12.57
N THR A 82 2.76 11.69 11.66
CA THR A 82 4.20 11.81 12.00
C THR A 82 4.78 13.19 11.74
N GLU A 83 4.01 14.14 11.21
CA GLU A 83 4.41 15.54 11.14
C GLU A 83 4.14 16.22 12.49
N ARG A 84 5.01 15.92 13.46
CA ARG A 84 5.16 16.65 14.73
C ARG A 84 3.82 16.93 15.42
N VAL A 85 3.31 15.94 16.16
CA VAL A 85 2.19 16.15 17.11
C VAL A 85 2.57 17.32 18.02
N SER A 86 2.06 18.49 17.66
CA SER A 86 2.32 19.76 18.32
C SER A 86 0.99 20.25 18.85
N THR A 87 0.98 20.56 20.13
CA THR A 87 -0.25 20.73 20.89
C THR A 87 -0.08 21.88 21.86
N GLN A 88 -1.16 22.60 22.14
CA GLN A 88 -1.08 23.84 22.91
C GLN A 88 -1.35 23.59 24.39
N THR A 89 -0.86 24.50 25.23
CA THR A 89 -1.20 24.53 26.66
C THR A 89 -2.71 24.46 26.87
N GLY A 90 -3.16 23.50 27.70
CA GLY A 90 -4.57 23.26 28.00
C GLY A 90 -5.31 22.32 27.05
N ALA A 91 -4.74 21.97 25.90
CA ALA A 91 -5.30 20.96 24.99
C ALA A 91 -5.22 19.55 25.62
N PRO A 92 -6.13 18.63 25.28
CA PRO A 92 -6.01 17.23 25.66
C PRO A 92 -4.86 16.55 24.91
N CYS A 93 -4.18 15.62 25.58
CA CYS A 93 -3.14 14.80 25.01
C CYS A 93 -3.74 13.67 24.17
N GLU A 94 -3.40 13.65 22.89
CA GLU A 94 -3.82 12.60 21.95
C GLU A 94 -2.84 11.42 21.94
N VAL A 95 -1.55 11.68 22.17
CA VAL A 95 -0.49 10.66 22.17
C VAL A 95 0.35 10.78 23.43
N SER A 96 0.39 9.72 24.24
CA SER A 96 1.24 9.70 25.43
C SER A 96 2.72 9.72 25.07
N GLY A 97 3.51 10.54 25.75
CA GLY A 97 4.94 10.64 25.47
C GLY A 97 5.59 11.82 26.16
N GLN A 98 6.87 12.05 25.85
CA GLN A 98 7.61 13.19 26.35
C GLN A 98 7.48 14.35 25.37
N TYR A 99 7.04 15.51 25.85
CA TYR A 99 6.90 16.71 25.06
C TYR A 99 7.85 17.79 25.54
N HIS A 100 8.35 18.63 24.64
CA HIS A 100 9.15 19.80 24.99
C HIS A 100 8.47 21.08 24.52
N CYS A 101 8.72 22.19 25.24
CA CYS A 101 8.24 23.50 24.82
C CYS A 101 9.00 23.97 23.58
N SER A 102 8.31 24.55 22.59
CA SER A 102 8.93 25.16 21.41
C SER A 102 9.85 26.34 21.74
N GLU A 103 9.55 27.07 22.81
CA GLU A 103 10.34 28.22 23.28
C GLU A 103 11.44 27.83 24.27
N HIS A 104 11.25 26.70 24.99
CA HIS A 104 12.17 26.22 26.03
C HIS A 104 12.44 24.72 25.85
N PRO A 105 13.35 24.34 24.93
CA PRO A 105 13.65 22.93 24.64
C PRO A 105 14.13 22.13 25.86
N GLU A 106 14.70 22.81 26.86
CA GLU A 106 15.11 22.23 28.15
C GLU A 106 13.93 21.86 29.07
N ARG A 107 12.72 22.37 28.81
CA ARG A 107 11.52 22.06 29.57
C ARG A 107 10.74 20.93 28.90
N LYS A 108 10.90 19.73 29.47
CA LYS A 108 10.18 18.53 29.04
C LYS A 108 9.08 18.16 30.03
N VAL A 109 7.95 17.70 29.51
CA VAL A 109 6.81 17.20 30.30
C VAL A 109 6.41 15.82 29.77
N SER A 110 6.21 14.87 30.68
CA SER A 110 5.64 13.57 30.33
C SER A 110 4.13 13.66 30.37
N MET A 111 3.47 13.22 29.31
CA MET A 111 2.05 13.36 29.11
C MET A 111 1.40 12.00 28.91
N GLU A 112 0.27 11.80 29.57
CA GLU A 112 -0.60 10.64 29.39
C GLU A 112 -1.77 11.03 28.49
N GLU A 113 -2.26 10.08 27.68
CA GLU A 113 -3.43 10.28 26.83
C GLU A 113 -4.64 10.78 27.65
N GLY A 114 -5.35 11.77 27.11
CA GLY A 114 -6.50 12.41 27.76
C GLY A 114 -6.17 13.46 28.84
N LYS A 115 -4.91 13.60 29.28
CA LYS A 115 -4.51 14.67 30.22
C LYS A 115 -4.28 15.99 29.49
N ARG A 116 -4.45 17.12 30.18
CA ARG A 116 -4.26 18.46 29.61
C ARG A 116 -2.83 18.95 29.74
N PHE A 117 -2.29 19.56 28.69
CA PHE A 117 -0.93 20.09 28.69
C PHE A 117 -0.78 21.25 29.70
N PRO A 118 0.25 21.22 30.57
CA PRO A 118 0.50 22.30 31.52
C PRO A 118 1.04 23.56 30.83
N PRO A 119 0.96 24.74 31.48
CA PRO A 119 1.66 25.93 30.99
C PRO A 119 3.17 25.78 31.16
N CYS A 120 3.95 26.30 30.20
CA CYS A 120 5.41 26.31 30.32
C CYS A 120 5.85 27.42 31.27
N ARG A 121 6.77 27.11 32.19
CA ARG A 121 7.31 28.04 33.19
C ARG A 121 8.74 28.49 32.87
N GLY A 122 9.09 28.60 31.58
CA GLY A 122 10.45 28.82 31.07
C GLY A 122 11.21 30.02 31.65
N ASP A 123 10.53 31.12 31.97
CA ASP A 123 11.17 32.37 32.43
C ASP A 123 10.62 32.89 33.76
N ASN A 124 10.25 31.99 34.69
CA ASN A 124 9.58 32.32 35.96
C ASN A 124 8.24 33.07 35.84
N LYS A 125 7.72 33.29 34.63
CA LYS A 125 6.47 34.02 34.38
C LYS A 125 5.30 33.21 33.83
N GLY A 126 5.50 31.96 33.41
CA GLY A 126 4.41 31.09 32.92
C GLY A 126 3.78 31.61 31.63
N HIS A 127 3.98 30.95 30.49
CA HIS A 127 3.33 31.31 29.23
C HIS A 127 2.60 30.11 28.63
N SER A 128 1.71 30.40 27.69
CA SER A 128 1.09 29.39 26.83
C SER A 128 2.14 28.89 25.83
N ALA A 129 2.56 27.65 26.00
CA ALA A 129 3.51 26.99 25.12
C ALA A 129 2.84 26.09 24.09
N ILE A 130 3.52 25.92 22.97
CA ILE A 130 3.33 24.83 22.02
C ILE A 130 4.28 23.70 22.46
N TRP A 131 3.69 22.56 22.78
CA TRP A 131 4.34 21.33 23.20
C TRP A 131 4.56 20.44 21.98
N MET A 132 5.79 20.02 21.75
CA MET A 132 6.16 19.14 20.63
C MET A 132 6.58 17.78 21.17
N LEU A 133 5.98 16.71 20.64
CA LEU A 133 6.34 15.34 21.00
C LEU A 133 7.81 15.06 20.62
N GLU A 134 8.59 14.55 21.57
CA GLU A 134 9.96 14.08 21.36
C GLU A 134 9.88 12.67 20.72
N ALA A 135 10.52 12.53 19.55
CA ALA A 135 10.60 11.28 18.78
C ALA A 135 11.70 10.35 19.31
#